data_AF-A0A0G4F2Z4-F1
#
_entry.id   AF-A0A0G4F2Z4-F1
#
_cell.length_a   1.000
_cell.length_b   1.000
_cell.length_c   1.000
_cell.angle_alpha   90.00
_cell.angle_beta   90.00
_cell.angle_gamma   90.00
#
_symmetry.space_group_name_H-M   'P 1'
#
loop_
_entity.id
_entity.type
_entity.pdbx_description
1 polymer ?
#
loop_
_entity_poly.entity_id
_entity_poly.type
_entity_poly.pdbx_seq_one_letter_code
_entity_poly.pdbx_strand_id
1 'polypeptide(L)'
;MALPHSSHPAHRSTSHIAHHAPDIHIQWPIVSMGDRAVGLLDGRDVYADGHGGYAVKVEGEMRPLPPSANDKIIMFADVLSHGATLQPQTANGSTSEGNGHEGFMLYPSGAYHKVVQEGTGRVPTLNDRIKHDQSTWRDGFEGQDKAYAERGEEWRVSDRSGWLREAWLSMREGEVRQIILPYDSYGTYNQLRLISIIV
;
A
#
# COMPACT_ATOMS: atom_id res chain seq x y z
N MET A 1 69.61 -49.99 -27.55
CA MET A 1 70.43 -48.78 -27.36
C MET A 1 69.47 -47.64 -27.01
N ALA A 2 69.61 -47.10 -25.80
CA ALA A 2 69.03 -45.87 -25.21
C ALA A 2 67.55 -45.46 -25.47
N LEU A 3 66.74 -45.52 -24.39
CA LEU A 3 65.53 -44.72 -24.16
C LEU A 3 65.90 -43.31 -23.67
N PRO A 4 65.14 -42.27 -24.02
CA PRO A 4 64.70 -41.24 -23.03
C PRO A 4 63.36 -40.57 -23.42
N HIS A 5 62.62 -39.81 -22.61
CA HIS A 5 62.50 -39.52 -21.17
C HIS A 5 61.08 -38.92 -21.03
N SER A 6 60.24 -39.43 -20.13
CA SER A 6 58.95 -38.80 -19.80
C SER A 6 59.17 -37.65 -18.83
N SER A 7 58.69 -36.46 -19.20
CA SER A 7 58.58 -35.30 -18.31
C SER A 7 57.14 -35.18 -17.82
N HIS A 8 56.92 -35.39 -16.52
CA HIS A 8 55.67 -35.09 -15.83
C HIS A 8 55.54 -33.57 -15.59
N PRO A 9 54.36 -32.96 -15.81
CA PRO A 9 54.07 -31.65 -15.25
C PRO A 9 53.59 -31.75 -13.80
N ALA A 10 54.12 -30.86 -12.96
CA ALA A 10 53.78 -30.70 -11.56
C ALA A 10 52.35 -30.15 -11.38
N HIS A 11 51.54 -30.84 -10.59
CA HIS A 11 50.25 -30.33 -10.10
C HIS A 11 50.50 -29.17 -9.11
N ARG A 12 50.11 -27.95 -9.48
CA ARG A 12 49.90 -26.85 -8.54
C ARG A 12 48.57 -27.11 -7.82
N SER A 13 48.67 -27.40 -6.53
CA SER A 13 47.52 -27.50 -5.63
C SER A 13 47.04 -26.08 -5.28
N THR A 14 45.94 -25.64 -5.90
CA THR A 14 45.29 -24.37 -5.60
C THR A 14 44.36 -24.56 -4.40
N SER A 15 44.74 -24.03 -3.25
CA SER A 15 43.90 -23.98 -2.05
C SER A 15 42.68 -23.08 -2.33
N HIS A 16 41.50 -23.68 -2.55
CA HIS A 16 40.23 -22.96 -2.52
C HIS A 16 39.91 -22.62 -1.06
N ILE A 17 40.09 -21.35 -0.69
CA ILE A 17 39.50 -20.79 0.53
C ILE A 17 38.01 -20.63 0.23
N ALA A 18 37.21 -21.59 0.70
CA ALA A 18 35.76 -21.45 0.72
C ALA A 18 35.41 -20.36 1.74
N HIS A 19 34.99 -19.19 1.25
CA HIS A 19 34.31 -18.19 2.05
C HIS A 19 32.95 -18.77 2.46
N HIS A 20 32.94 -19.46 3.60
CA HIS A 20 31.73 -19.81 4.31
C HIS A 20 31.13 -18.49 4.81
N ALA A 21 30.20 -17.93 4.04
CA ALA A 21 29.29 -16.91 4.57
C ALA A 21 28.49 -17.58 5.70
N PRO A 22 28.46 -17.02 6.92
CA PRO A 22 27.55 -17.51 7.93
C PRO A 22 26.14 -17.31 7.41
N ASP A 23 25.41 -18.40 7.28
CA ASP A 23 23.96 -18.40 7.06
C ASP A 23 23.34 -17.88 8.37
N ILE A 24 23.21 -16.56 8.48
CA ILE A 24 22.62 -15.91 9.65
C ILE A 24 21.12 -16.17 9.58
N HIS A 25 20.73 -17.33 10.08
CA HIS A 25 19.35 -17.67 10.36
C HIS A 25 18.89 -16.80 11.55
N ILE A 26 18.47 -15.57 11.26
CA ILE A 26 17.83 -14.72 12.26
C ILE A 26 16.47 -15.35 12.56
N GLN A 27 16.43 -16.24 13.55
CA GLN A 27 15.19 -16.66 14.19
C GLN A 27 14.64 -15.43 14.91
N TRP A 28 13.76 -14.70 14.22
CA TRP A 28 12.96 -13.68 14.86
C TRP A 28 12.09 -14.37 15.91
N PRO A 29 12.13 -13.93 17.17
CA PRO A 29 11.13 -14.37 18.12
C PRO A 29 9.76 -14.11 17.50
N ILE A 30 8.85 -15.06 17.62
CA ILE A 30 7.42 -14.89 17.36
C ILE A 30 6.91 -13.93 18.44
N VAL A 31 7.38 -12.68 18.39
CA VAL A 31 6.74 -11.58 19.06
C VAL A 31 5.42 -11.48 18.35
N SER A 32 4.34 -11.55 19.12
CA SER A 32 2.99 -11.22 18.68
C SER A 32 3.00 -9.75 18.23
N MET A 33 3.58 -9.47 17.07
CA MET A 33 3.42 -8.22 16.35
C MET A 33 1.91 -8.07 16.19
N GLY A 34 1.35 -6.95 16.66
CA GLY A 34 -0.09 -6.78 16.64
C GLY A 34 -0.61 -7.07 15.24
N ASP A 35 -1.63 -7.92 15.12
CA ASP A 35 -2.26 -8.29 13.83
C ASP A 35 -2.90 -7.08 13.11
N ARG A 36 -2.68 -5.87 13.62
CA ARG A 36 -3.18 -4.62 13.08
C ARG A 36 -2.13 -4.01 12.15
N ALA A 37 -2.49 -3.94 10.87
CA ALA A 37 -1.75 -3.14 9.90
C ALA A 37 -1.76 -1.66 10.32
N VAL A 38 -0.62 -0.99 10.16
CA VAL A 38 -0.40 0.43 10.47
C VAL A 38 -0.47 1.33 9.23
N GLY A 39 -0.42 0.74 8.04
CA GLY A 39 -0.53 1.45 6.77
C GLY A 39 -0.54 0.53 5.58
N LEU A 40 -0.36 1.10 4.38
CA LEU A 40 -0.24 0.37 3.12
C LEU A 40 1.03 0.74 2.37
N LEU A 41 1.64 -0.23 1.69
CA LEU A 41 2.70 0.01 0.71
C LEU A 41 2.35 -0.80 -0.54
N ASP A 42 2.18 -0.11 -1.67
CA ASP A 42 1.80 -0.74 -2.95
C ASP A 42 0.55 -1.62 -2.83
N GLY A 43 -0.43 -1.18 -2.04
CA GLY A 43 -1.68 -1.89 -1.77
C GLY A 43 -1.58 -3.04 -0.77
N ARG A 44 -0.39 -3.30 -0.18
CA ARG A 44 -0.19 -4.34 0.83
C ARG A 44 -0.19 -3.76 2.23
N ASP A 45 -0.78 -4.51 3.16
CA ASP A 45 -0.75 -4.20 4.58
C ASP A 45 0.69 -4.13 5.12
N VAL A 46 0.99 -3.00 5.76
CA VAL A 46 2.24 -2.71 6.45
C VAL A 46 2.00 -2.78 7.95
N TYR A 47 2.92 -3.38 8.69
CA TYR A 47 2.87 -3.56 10.13
C TYR A 47 4.09 -2.92 10.78
N ALA A 48 3.95 -2.43 12.01
CA ALA A 48 5.12 -2.00 12.79
C ALA A 48 5.91 -3.23 13.25
N ASP A 49 7.24 -3.20 13.11
CA ASP A 49 8.11 -4.32 13.50
C ASP A 49 8.49 -4.34 14.99
N GLY A 50 8.07 -3.33 15.76
CA GLY A 50 8.43 -3.16 17.17
C GLY A 50 9.84 -2.62 17.43
N HIS A 51 10.63 -2.38 16.39
CA HIS A 51 12.02 -1.89 16.42
C HIS A 51 12.17 -0.50 15.79
N GLY A 52 11.05 0.18 15.51
CA GLY A 52 11.03 1.49 14.86
C GLY A 52 11.06 1.42 13.34
N GLY A 53 10.94 0.22 12.76
CA GLY A 53 10.76 -0.02 11.34
C GLY A 53 9.37 -0.57 11.01
N TYR A 54 9.25 -1.05 9.78
CA TYR A 54 8.01 -1.58 9.24
C TYR A 54 8.27 -2.90 8.54
N ALA A 55 7.23 -3.72 8.44
CA ALA A 55 7.27 -4.99 7.72
C ALA A 55 5.99 -5.19 6.92
N VAL A 56 6.08 -5.98 5.85
CA VAL A 56 4.92 -6.42 5.05
C VAL A 56 4.79 -7.93 5.15
N LYS A 57 3.57 -8.44 5.12
CA LYS A 57 3.32 -9.89 5.10
C LYS A 57 3.40 -10.40 3.66
N VAL A 58 4.36 -11.27 3.38
CA VAL A 58 4.57 -11.91 2.07
C VAL A 58 4.47 -13.41 2.27
N GLU A 59 3.46 -14.05 1.64
CA GLU A 59 3.24 -15.51 1.75
C GLU A 59 3.08 -16.00 3.20
N GLY A 60 2.51 -15.16 4.07
CA GLY A 60 2.33 -15.47 5.48
C GLY A 60 3.53 -15.10 6.38
N GLU A 61 4.67 -14.79 5.79
CA GLU A 61 5.90 -14.42 6.48
C GLU A 61 6.04 -12.89 6.57
N MET A 62 6.46 -12.37 7.73
CA MET A 62 6.76 -10.95 7.89
C MET A 62 8.14 -10.62 7.32
N ARG A 63 8.19 -9.68 6.38
CA ARG A 63 9.45 -9.21 5.78
C ARG A 63 9.68 -7.74 6.10
N PRO A 64 10.83 -7.38 6.71
CA PRO A 64 11.13 -5.99 7.03
C PRO A 64 11.27 -5.18 5.74
N LEU A 65 10.76 -3.96 5.79
CA LEU A 65 10.92 -2.98 4.73
C LEU A 65 12.23 -2.21 4.92
N PRO A 66 12.92 -1.86 3.83
CA PRO A 66 14.06 -0.95 3.93
C PRO A 66 13.59 0.43 4.42
N PRO A 67 14.41 1.19 5.18
CA PRO A 67 14.03 2.53 5.65
C PRO A 67 13.61 3.50 4.53
N SER A 68 14.12 3.29 3.31
CA SER A 68 13.75 4.06 2.11
C SER A 68 12.33 3.78 1.59
N ALA A 69 11.57 2.88 2.23
CA ALA A 69 10.16 2.69 1.94
C ALA A 69 9.25 3.55 2.81
N ASN A 70 9.77 4.14 3.91
CA ASN A 70 8.96 4.78 4.94
C ASN A 70 8.13 5.97 4.43
N ASP A 71 8.64 6.71 3.44
CA ASP A 71 7.98 7.84 2.78
C ASP A 71 6.86 7.43 1.81
N LYS A 72 6.84 6.14 1.43
CA LYS A 72 5.83 5.56 0.54
C LYS A 72 4.71 4.84 1.29
N ILE A 73 4.88 4.62 2.59
CA ILE A 73 3.87 3.96 3.42
C ILE A 73 2.70 4.92 3.65
N ILE A 74 1.52 4.49 3.23
CA ILE A 74 0.26 5.18 3.45
C ILE A 74 -0.26 4.84 4.85
N MET A 75 -0.02 5.69 5.85
CA MET A 75 -0.40 5.41 7.24
C MET A 75 -1.92 5.49 7.47
N PHE A 76 -2.45 4.60 8.31
CA PHE A 76 -3.86 4.68 8.72
C PHE A 76 -4.07 5.74 9.82
N ALA A 77 -5.14 6.53 9.69
CA ALA A 77 -5.41 7.66 10.59
C ALA A 77 -5.75 7.24 12.03
N ASP A 78 -6.36 6.07 12.20
CA ASP A 78 -6.78 5.53 13.50
C ASP A 78 -5.62 4.94 14.32
N VAL A 79 -4.46 4.72 13.69
CA VAL A 79 -3.21 4.30 14.33
C VAL A 79 -2.54 5.48 15.02
N LEU A 80 -2.66 6.69 14.46
CA LEU A 80 -2.13 7.92 15.05
C LEU A 80 -2.90 8.38 16.30
N SER A 81 -4.15 7.94 16.44
CA SER A 81 -5.04 8.36 17.56
C SER A 81 -4.81 7.60 18.86
N HIS A 82 -4.10 6.47 18.84
CA HIS A 82 -3.83 5.65 20.03
C HIS A 82 -2.34 5.70 20.37
N GLY A 83 -1.95 6.73 21.12
CA GLY A 83 -0.58 7.01 21.53
C GLY A 83 0.18 5.81 22.11
N ALA A 84 0.90 5.11 21.25
CA ALA A 84 2.17 4.48 21.60
C ALA A 84 3.25 5.53 21.33
N THR A 85 3.85 6.02 22.42
CA THR A 85 4.90 7.03 22.45
C THR A 85 6.11 6.61 21.61
N LEU A 86 6.10 6.91 20.32
CA LEU A 86 7.33 7.27 19.61
C LEU A 86 7.51 8.76 19.88
N GLN A 87 8.53 9.11 20.66
CA GLN A 87 8.93 10.50 20.89
C GLN A 87 9.71 11.00 19.67
N PRO A 88 9.25 12.02 18.93
CA PRO A 88 10.15 12.99 18.35
C PRO A 88 10.29 14.12 19.37
N GLN A 89 11.44 14.19 20.03
CA GLN A 89 11.85 15.46 20.63
C GLN A 89 12.08 16.45 19.47
N THR A 90 11.22 17.46 19.34
CA THR A 90 11.54 18.88 19.64
C THR A 90 10.38 19.77 19.19
N ALA A 91 9.92 20.64 20.08
CA ALA A 91 8.87 21.62 19.86
C ALA A 91 9.36 22.81 19.03
N ASN A 92 8.59 23.23 18.02
CA ASN A 92 8.15 24.61 17.77
C ASN A 92 7.46 24.70 16.40
N GLY A 93 6.36 25.45 16.35
CA GLY A 93 5.38 25.38 15.28
C GLY A 93 5.87 25.73 13.88
N SER A 94 5.25 25.07 12.90
CA SER A 94 4.83 25.57 11.59
C SER A 94 4.15 24.41 10.87
N THR A 95 3.07 24.71 10.15
CA THR A 95 2.41 23.90 9.11
C THR A 95 3.28 22.77 8.56
N SER A 96 2.90 21.53 8.87
CA SER A 96 3.55 20.34 8.31
C SER A 96 3.16 20.18 6.84
N GLU A 97 3.84 20.92 5.98
CA GLU A 97 4.14 20.46 4.63
C GLU A 97 5.04 19.22 4.77
N GLY A 98 4.48 18.03 4.52
CA GLY A 98 5.27 16.81 4.36
C GLY A 98 4.91 15.66 5.29
N ASN A 99 3.75 15.02 5.08
CA ASN A 99 3.65 13.57 4.90
C ASN A 99 2.22 13.22 4.40
N GLY A 100 2.03 13.12 3.08
CA GLY A 100 0.73 13.17 2.39
C GLY A 100 -0.27 12.02 2.64
N HIS A 101 0.00 11.17 3.62
CA HIS A 101 -0.66 9.87 3.76
C HIS A 101 -1.67 9.77 4.90
N GLU A 102 -1.77 10.80 5.74
CA GLU A 102 -2.75 10.85 6.82
C GLU A 102 -4.18 11.01 6.26
N GLY A 103 -5.12 10.22 6.79
CA GLY A 103 -6.56 10.44 6.56
C GLY A 103 -7.32 9.37 5.74
N PHE A 104 -6.73 8.21 5.47
CA PHE A 104 -7.50 7.09 4.91
C PHE A 104 -8.33 6.38 5.99
N MET A 105 -9.60 6.11 5.69
CA MET A 105 -10.58 5.38 6.50
C MET A 105 -10.92 4.03 5.85
N LEU A 106 -11.23 3.01 6.66
CA LEU A 106 -11.53 1.67 6.18
C LEU A 106 -13.04 1.48 5.93
N TYR A 107 -13.39 0.99 4.76
CA TYR A 107 -14.73 0.51 4.44
C TYR A 107 -14.99 -0.91 4.97
N PRO A 108 -16.26 -1.30 5.19
CA PRO A 108 -16.62 -2.68 5.51
C PRO A 108 -16.11 -3.71 4.49
N SER A 109 -16.03 -3.33 3.20
CA SER A 109 -15.46 -4.18 2.14
C SER A 109 -13.93 -4.36 2.20
N GLY A 110 -13.23 -3.69 3.14
CA GLY A 110 -11.79 -3.70 3.25
C GLY A 110 -11.08 -2.65 2.38
N ALA A 111 -11.81 -1.91 1.55
CA ALA A 111 -11.24 -0.81 0.78
C ALA A 111 -10.93 0.40 1.68
N TYR A 112 -9.82 1.06 1.43
CA TYR A 112 -9.43 2.27 2.14
C TYR A 112 -9.86 3.50 1.33
N HIS A 113 -10.29 4.58 1.98
CA HIS A 113 -10.71 5.78 1.26
C HIS A 113 -10.32 7.08 1.97
N LYS A 114 -10.13 8.13 1.18
CA LYS A 114 -9.86 9.49 1.63
C LYS A 114 -10.65 10.48 0.78
N VAL A 115 -11.37 11.40 1.42
CA VAL A 115 -12.03 12.51 0.72
C VAL A 115 -10.97 13.53 0.34
N VAL A 116 -10.85 13.82 -0.95
CA VAL A 116 -9.90 14.81 -1.49
C VAL A 116 -10.59 16.15 -1.69
N GLN A 117 -11.86 16.13 -2.07
CA GLN A 117 -12.69 17.32 -2.20
C GLN A 117 -14.10 17.00 -1.67
N GLU A 118 -14.55 17.76 -0.67
CA GLU A 118 -15.89 17.63 -0.11
C GLU A 118 -16.97 17.99 -1.14
N GLY A 119 -18.03 17.17 -1.19
CA GLY A 119 -19.24 17.47 -1.94
C GLY A 119 -20.24 18.27 -1.10
N THR A 120 -21.07 19.07 -1.74
CA THR A 120 -22.07 19.91 -1.06
C THR A 120 -23.50 19.46 -1.30
N GLY A 121 -23.72 18.54 -2.24
CA GLY A 121 -25.07 18.05 -2.55
C GLY A 121 -25.56 16.96 -1.59
N ARG A 122 -26.68 16.34 -1.99
CA ARG A 122 -27.26 15.23 -1.22
C ARG A 122 -26.40 13.96 -1.40
N VAL A 123 -26.64 13.00 -0.51
CA VAL A 123 -26.05 11.66 -0.59
C VAL A 123 -26.98 10.78 -1.42
N PRO A 124 -26.47 9.96 -2.36
CA PRO A 124 -27.27 8.98 -3.09
C PRO A 124 -27.94 7.96 -2.16
N THR A 125 -29.11 7.50 -2.57
CA THR A 125 -29.79 6.32 -2.03
C THR A 125 -29.57 5.13 -2.95
N LEU A 126 -29.92 3.92 -2.49
CA LEU A 126 -29.79 2.70 -3.28
C LEU A 126 -30.53 2.75 -4.63
N ASN A 127 -31.64 3.49 -4.70
CA ASN A 127 -32.48 3.51 -5.89
C ASN A 127 -32.11 4.61 -6.88
N ASP A 128 -31.31 5.58 -6.46
CA ASP A 128 -30.89 6.68 -7.33
C ASP A 128 -30.02 6.17 -8.49
N ARG A 129 -30.13 6.85 -9.64
CA ARG A 129 -29.12 6.81 -10.68
C ARG A 129 -28.11 7.91 -10.41
N ILE A 130 -26.84 7.65 -10.65
CA ILE A 130 -25.78 8.64 -10.46
C ILE A 130 -25.00 8.81 -11.75
N LYS A 131 -24.47 10.01 -11.95
CA LYS A 131 -23.45 10.29 -12.95
C LYS A 131 -22.11 10.46 -12.25
N HIS A 132 -21.07 9.80 -12.73
CA HIS A 132 -19.77 9.83 -12.08
C HIS A 132 -18.61 9.75 -13.07
N ASP A 133 -17.43 10.18 -12.62
CA ASP A 133 -16.16 9.87 -13.26
C ASP A 133 -15.40 8.84 -12.39
N GLN A 134 -14.66 7.95 -13.05
CA GLN A 134 -13.73 7.03 -12.40
C GLN A 134 -12.39 7.07 -13.12
N SER A 135 -11.29 7.10 -12.37
CA SER A 135 -9.95 6.85 -12.89
C SER A 135 -9.26 5.81 -12.02
N THR A 136 -8.56 4.88 -12.66
CA THR A 136 -7.91 3.76 -11.99
C THR A 136 -6.46 3.66 -12.41
N TRP A 137 -5.56 3.48 -11.44
CA TRP A 137 -4.11 3.33 -11.61
C TRP A 137 -3.59 2.08 -10.90
N ARG A 138 -2.47 1.56 -11.40
CA ARG A 138 -1.76 0.41 -10.81
C ARG A 138 -0.60 0.82 -9.92
N ASP A 139 0.00 1.96 -10.19
CA ASP A 139 1.26 2.44 -9.61
C ASP A 139 1.12 3.66 -8.69
N GLY A 140 -0.11 4.06 -8.35
CA GLY A 140 -0.41 5.18 -7.45
C GLY A 140 -1.32 6.24 -8.09
N PHE A 141 -1.88 7.14 -7.28
CA PHE A 141 -2.76 8.21 -7.78
C PHE A 141 -2.06 9.22 -8.70
N GLU A 142 -0.76 9.44 -8.50
CA GLU A 142 0.11 10.28 -9.34
C GLU A 142 0.89 9.46 -10.39
N GLY A 143 0.62 8.16 -10.43
CA GLY A 143 1.28 7.22 -11.31
C GLY A 143 0.94 7.43 -12.78
N GLN A 144 1.79 6.86 -13.65
CA GLN A 144 1.61 6.92 -15.10
C GLN A 144 0.93 5.66 -15.64
N ASP A 145 0.89 4.57 -14.87
CA ASP A 145 0.21 3.31 -15.25
C ASP A 145 -1.29 3.38 -14.94
N LYS A 146 -1.99 4.17 -15.76
CA LYS A 146 -3.45 4.29 -15.75
C LYS A 146 -4.08 3.06 -16.43
N ALA A 147 -4.83 2.28 -15.66
CA ALA A 147 -5.54 1.10 -16.15
C ALA A 147 -6.76 1.48 -17.02
N TYR A 148 -7.58 2.44 -16.56
CA TYR A 148 -8.69 3.01 -17.34
C TYR A 148 -9.17 4.34 -16.73
N ALA A 149 -9.91 5.11 -17.53
CA ALA A 149 -10.62 6.30 -17.08
C ALA A 149 -11.97 6.41 -17.78
N GLU A 150 -13.03 6.37 -17.00
CA GLU A 150 -14.41 6.50 -17.43
C GLU A 150 -14.93 7.88 -17.03
N ARG A 151 -15.71 8.52 -17.90
CA ARG A 151 -16.20 9.88 -17.67
C ARG A 151 -17.70 10.00 -17.92
N GLY A 152 -18.41 10.54 -16.95
CA GLY A 152 -19.85 10.79 -17.04
C GLY A 152 -20.69 9.52 -17.14
N GLU A 153 -20.20 8.40 -16.61
CA GLU A 153 -20.90 7.12 -16.60
C GLU A 153 -22.13 7.18 -15.70
N GLU A 154 -23.23 6.59 -16.17
CA GLU A 154 -24.52 6.61 -15.49
C GLU A 154 -24.92 5.21 -14.99
N TRP A 155 -24.97 5.05 -13.67
CA TRP A 155 -25.28 3.77 -13.04
C TRP A 155 -26.31 3.94 -11.94
N ARG A 156 -27.16 2.94 -11.74
CA ARG A 156 -27.99 2.87 -10.53
C ARG A 156 -27.13 2.36 -9.38
N VAL A 157 -27.26 2.96 -8.20
CA VAL A 157 -26.45 2.59 -7.03
C VAL A 157 -26.65 1.11 -6.65
N SER A 158 -27.87 0.60 -6.80
CA SER A 158 -28.22 -0.81 -6.56
C SER A 158 -27.52 -1.80 -7.50
N ASP A 159 -27.07 -1.37 -8.68
CA ASP A 159 -26.56 -2.30 -9.71
C ASP A 159 -25.09 -2.65 -9.48
N ARG A 160 -24.40 -1.89 -8.63
CA ARG A 160 -23.03 -2.19 -8.17
C ARG A 160 -23.03 -2.80 -6.79
N SER A 161 -21.92 -3.40 -6.38
CA SER A 161 -21.75 -4.03 -5.06
C SER A 161 -20.35 -3.74 -4.50
N GLY A 162 -20.09 -4.20 -3.26
CA GLY A 162 -18.81 -4.02 -2.59
C GLY A 162 -18.43 -2.55 -2.39
N TRP A 163 -17.13 -2.27 -2.49
CA TRP A 163 -16.55 -0.96 -2.22
C TRP A 163 -17.17 0.17 -3.08
N LEU A 164 -17.56 -0.11 -4.32
CA LEU A 164 -18.10 0.92 -5.22
C LEU A 164 -19.47 1.40 -4.74
N ARG A 165 -20.34 0.48 -4.31
CA ARG A 165 -21.64 0.81 -3.70
C ARG A 165 -21.46 1.56 -2.38
N GLU A 166 -20.55 1.06 -1.53
CA GLU A 166 -20.25 1.68 -0.24
C GLU A 166 -19.72 3.12 -0.41
N ALA A 167 -18.85 3.34 -1.39
CA ALA A 167 -18.35 4.66 -1.74
C ALA A 167 -19.49 5.58 -2.16
N TRP A 168 -20.30 5.20 -3.15
CA TRP A 168 -21.39 6.05 -3.64
C TRP A 168 -22.42 6.39 -2.57
N LEU A 169 -22.78 5.45 -1.69
CA LEU A 169 -23.72 5.68 -0.58
C LEU A 169 -23.16 6.58 0.54
N SER A 170 -21.85 6.84 0.54
CA SER A 170 -21.20 7.71 1.51
C SER A 170 -20.60 8.97 0.89
N MET A 171 -20.74 9.16 -0.43
CA MET A 171 -20.31 10.36 -1.14
C MET A 171 -21.42 11.40 -1.22
N ARG A 172 -21.06 12.68 -1.20
CA ARG A 172 -21.97 13.78 -1.57
C ARG A 172 -21.81 14.15 -3.04
N GLU A 173 -22.88 14.61 -3.67
CA GLU A 173 -22.78 15.19 -5.02
C GLU A 173 -21.75 16.34 -5.03
N GLY A 174 -20.85 16.29 -6.02
CA GLY A 174 -19.68 17.16 -6.17
C GLY A 174 -18.40 16.62 -5.52
N GLU A 175 -18.46 15.56 -4.72
CA GLU A 175 -17.30 15.02 -3.99
C GLU A 175 -16.30 14.31 -4.90
N VAL A 176 -15.00 14.43 -4.56
CA VAL A 176 -13.91 13.63 -5.11
C VAL A 176 -13.28 12.80 -4.01
N ARG A 177 -13.18 11.49 -4.25
CA ARG A 177 -12.68 10.51 -3.28
C ARG A 177 -11.62 9.62 -3.91
N GLN A 178 -10.53 9.41 -3.17
CA GLN A 178 -9.50 8.43 -3.48
C GLN A 178 -9.77 7.15 -2.70
N ILE A 179 -9.61 6.00 -3.35
CA ILE A 179 -9.90 4.67 -2.82
C ILE A 179 -8.74 3.74 -3.17
N ILE A 180 -8.25 3.00 -2.17
CA ILE A 180 -7.20 1.99 -2.32
C ILE A 180 -7.81 0.62 -2.05
N LEU A 181 -7.68 -0.29 -3.02
CA LEU A 181 -8.19 -1.66 -2.91
C LEU A 181 -7.08 -2.58 -2.40
N PRO A 182 -7.32 -3.40 -1.35
CA PRO A 182 -6.31 -4.30 -0.79
C PRO A 182 -5.98 -5.50 -1.68
N TYR A 183 -6.78 -5.77 -2.73
CA TYR A 183 -6.58 -6.91 -3.62
C TYR A 183 -6.62 -6.48 -5.09
N ASP A 184 -5.51 -6.76 -5.77
CA ASP A 184 -5.32 -6.71 -7.22
C ASP A 184 -6.45 -7.45 -7.94
N SER A 185 -7.34 -6.72 -8.58
CA SER A 185 -8.08 -7.33 -9.69
C SER A 185 -8.09 -6.50 -10.96
N TYR A 186 -8.09 -5.16 -10.91
CA TYR A 186 -7.99 -4.34 -12.13
C TYR A 186 -7.26 -2.99 -11.96
N GLY A 187 -6.91 -2.64 -10.71
CA GLY A 187 -6.12 -1.48 -10.34
C GLY A 187 -6.35 -1.09 -8.89
N THR A 188 -5.25 -0.84 -8.20
CA THR A 188 -5.21 -0.66 -6.74
C THR A 188 -5.72 0.71 -6.34
N TYR A 189 -5.43 1.75 -7.13
CA TYR A 189 -5.70 3.14 -6.80
C TYR A 189 -6.84 3.67 -7.66
N ASN A 190 -7.94 4.08 -7.04
CA ASN A 190 -9.17 4.50 -7.71
C ASN A 190 -9.56 5.91 -7.26
N GLN A 191 -9.75 6.84 -8.19
CA GLN A 191 -10.33 8.15 -7.91
C GLN A 191 -11.74 8.20 -8.48
N LEU A 192 -12.72 8.44 -7.61
CA LEU A 192 -14.11 8.63 -7.97
C LEU A 192 -14.50 10.11 -7.82
N ARG A 193 -15.30 10.60 -8.77
CA ARG A 193 -15.99 11.89 -8.63
C ARG A 193 -17.49 11.68 -8.83
N LEU A 194 -18.28 11.98 -7.81
CA LEU A 194 -19.73 11.96 -7.93
C LEU A 194 -20.19 13.28 -8.56
N ILE A 195 -20.57 13.25 -9.84
CA ILE A 195 -20.93 14.47 -10.59
C ILE A 195 -22.32 14.93 -10.20
N SER A 196 -23.31 14.05 -10.30
CA SER A 196 -24.70 14.37 -10.03
C SER A 196 -25.53 13.13 -9.72
N ILE A 197 -26.71 13.36 -9.14
CA ILE A 197 -27.70 12.31 -8.89
C ILE A 197 -28.91 12.56 -9.78
N ILE A 198 -29.26 11.56 -10.57
CA ILE A 198 -30.33 11.56 -11.56
C ILE A 198 -31.55 10.88 -10.93
N VAL A 199 -32.65 11.62 -10.85
CA VAL A 199 -33.93 11.16 -10.30
C VAL A 199 -34.77 10.49 -11.37
#